data_AF-A0A091PJ36-F1
#
_entry.id   AF-A0A091PJ36-F1
#
_cell.length_a   1.000
_cell.length_b   1.000
_cell.length_c   1.000
_cell.angle_alpha   90.00
_cell.angle_beta   90.00
_cell.angle_gamma   90.00
#
_symmetry.space_group_name_H-M   'P 1'
#
loop_
_entity.id
_entity.type
_entity.pdbx_description
1 polymer ?
#
loop_
_entity_poly.entity_id
_entity_poly.type
_entity_poly.pdbx_seq_one_letter_code
_entity_poly.pdbx_strand_id
1 'polypeptide(L)' 'GTFVFRGQFDGRNVAVKRLLPECFHLVDREVQLLRESDEHPHVVRYFCTEKDKQFHYIAIELCSATLQEVSPPP' A
#
# COMPACT_ATOMS: atom_id res chain seq x y z
N GLY A 1 0.15 7.63 -11.61
CA GLY A 1 -0.35 6.35 -12.14
C GLY A 1 -0.52 5.31 -11.06
N THR A 2 -1.06 5.71 -9.90
CA THR A 2 -1.37 4.79 -8.80
C THR A 2 -2.69 5.23 -8.17
N PHE A 3 -3.45 4.27 -7.66
CA PHE A 3 -4.72 4.50 -6.99
C PHE A 3 -4.78 3.65 -5.73
N VAL A 4 -5.41 4.15 -4.68
CA VAL A 4 -5.60 3.41 -3.42
C VAL A 4 -7.08 3.14 -3.24
N PHE A 5 -7.43 1.89 -2.96
CA PHE A 5 -8.79 1.43 -2.75
C PHE A 5 -8.93 0.78 -1.38
N ARG A 6 -10.13 0.80 -0.82
CA ARG A 6 -10.47 -0.09 0.30
C ARG A 6 -10.68 -1.51 -0.25
N GLY A 7 -10.09 -2.51 0.40
CA GLY A 7 -10.23 -3.90 0.00
C GLY A 7 -10.17 -4.87 1.17
N GLN A 8 -10.09 -6.16 0.85
CA GLN A 8 -9.97 -7.24 1.82
C GLN A 8 -8.89 -8.23 1.37
N PHE A 9 -8.07 -8.69 2.31
CA PHE A 9 -7.05 -9.73 2.09
C PHE A 9 -7.00 -10.65 3.32
N ASP A 10 -7.11 -11.97 3.11
CA ASP A 10 -7.12 -12.98 4.18
C ASP A 10 -8.08 -12.65 5.33
N GLY A 11 -9.30 -12.22 4.99
CA GLY A 11 -10.34 -11.79 5.94
C GLY A 11 -10.11 -10.43 6.61
N ARG A 12 -8.97 -9.75 6.35
CA ARG A 12 -8.61 -8.45 6.94
C ARG A 12 -8.98 -7.30 6.02
N ASN A 13 -9.48 -6.20 6.59
CA ASN A 13 -9.63 -4.95 5.86
C ASN A 13 -8.25 -4.35 5.55
N VAL A 14 -8.01 -3.98 4.30
CA VAL A 14 -6.72 -3.45 3.84
C VAL A 14 -6.92 -2.25 2.91
N ALA A 15 -5.88 -1.44 2.79
CA ALA A 15 -5.74 -0.52 1.67
C ALA A 15 -5.00 -1.22 0.53
N VAL A 16 -5.56 -1.19 -0.68
CA VAL A 16 -5.00 -1.81 -1.88
C VAL A 16 -4.47 -0.71 -2.79
N LYS A 17 -3.15 -0.59 -2.85
CA LYS A 17 -2.45 0.31 -3.77
C LYS A 17 -2.29 -0.39 -5.11
N ARG A 18 -2.98 0.11 -6.14
CA ARG A 18 -2.89 -0.37 -7.54
C ARG A 18 -1.89 0.48 -8.32
N LEU A 19 -0.93 -0.15 -8.97
CA LEU A 19 0.11 0.50 -9.76
C LEU A 19 0.09 0.02 -11.21
N LEU A 20 0.39 0.92 -12.13
CA LEU A 20 0.55 0.59 -13.55
C LEU A 20 1.84 -0.21 -13.80
N PRO A 21 1.92 -1.00 -14.88
CA PRO A 21 3.07 -1.85 -15.18
C PRO A 21 4.37 -1.06 -15.40
N GLU A 22 4.30 0.18 -15.90
CA GLU A 22 5.48 1.01 -16.16
C GLU A 22 6.23 1.37 -14.86
N CYS A 23 5.58 1.21 -13.70
CA CYS A 23 6.16 1.41 -12.37
C CYS A 23 6.82 0.15 -11.78
N PHE A 24 7.06 -0.91 -12.57
CA PHE A 24 7.55 -2.20 -12.06
C PHE A 24 8.77 -2.09 -11.12
N HIS A 25 9.80 -1.35 -11.53
CA HIS A 25 11.02 -1.13 -10.74
C HIS A 25 10.77 -0.40 -9.41
N LEU A 26 9.68 0.38 -9.32
CA LEU A 26 9.28 1.05 -8.09
C LEU A 26 8.55 0.09 -7.15
N VAL A 27 7.78 -0.86 -7.68
CA VAL A 27 7.04 -1.86 -6.90
C VAL A 27 7.99 -2.73 -6.11
N ASP A 28 9.01 -3.30 -6.76
CA ASP A 28 9.95 -4.21 -6.11
C ASP A 28 10.69 -3.50 -4.96
N ARG A 29 11.15 -2.27 -5.21
CA ARG A 29 11.81 -1.45 -4.19
C ARG A 29 10.87 -1.09 -3.03
N GLU A 30 9.63 -0.70 -3.33
CA GLU A 30 8.63 -0.36 -2.31
C GLU A 30 8.30 -1.56 -1.43
N VAL A 31 8.05 -2.73 -2.04
CA VAL A 31 7.76 -3.97 -1.31
C VAL A 31 8.95 -4.40 -0.46
N GLN A 32 10.17 -4.31 -0.97
CA GLN A 32 11.37 -4.65 -0.21
C GLN A 32 11.51 -3.76 1.04
N LEU A 33 11.45 -2.43 0.87
CA LEU A 33 11.60 -1.50 1.99
C LEU A 33 10.49 -1.66 3.04
N LEU A 34 9.26 -1.92 2.60
CA LEU A 34 8.15 -2.19 3.51
C LEU A 34 8.40 -3.47 4.31
N ARG A 35 8.78 -4.58 3.67
CA ARG A 35 9.07 -5.86 4.36
C ARG A 35 10.23 -5.76 5.36
N GLU A 36 11.21 -4.89 5.10
CA GLU A 36 12.34 -4.67 6.01
C GLU A 36 11.96 -3.80 7.23
N SER A 37 10.86 -3.04 7.15
CA SER A 37 10.54 -1.98 8.13
C SER A 37 9.20 -2.16 8.85
N ASP A 38 8.33 -3.07 8.41
CA ASP A 38 6.94 -3.17 8.86
C ASP A 38 6.74 -3.77 10.26
N GLU A 39 7.81 -4.25 10.91
CA GLU A 39 7.77 -4.63 12.32
C GLU A 39 7.68 -3.42 13.26
N HIS A 40 8.04 -2.22 12.79
CA HIS A 40 8.01 -1.02 13.60
C HIS A 40 6.58 -0.42 13.70
N PRO A 41 6.08 -0.10 14.90
CA PRO A 41 4.68 0.32 15.10
C PRO A 41 4.29 1.68 14.48
N HIS A 42 5.26 2.43 13.96
CA HIS A 42 5.03 3.71 13.26
C HIS A 42 5.30 3.62 11.76
N VAL A 43 5.50 2.41 11.24
CA VAL A 43 5.61 2.12 9.81
C VAL A 43 4.36 1.36 9.39
N VAL A 44 3.81 1.69 8.22
CA VAL A 44 2.62 1.03 7.70
C VAL A 44 2.88 -0.46 7.48
N ARG A 45 1.95 -1.31 7.95
CA ARG A 45 2.15 -2.75 7.82
C ARG A 45 1.94 -3.24 6.39
N TYR A 46 2.86 -4.08 5.90
CA TYR A 46 2.70 -4.78 4.63
C TYR A 46 2.03 -6.14 4.85
N PHE A 47 1.16 -6.53 3.91
CA PHE A 47 0.52 -7.85 3.95
C PHE A 47 0.86 -8.71 2.74
N CYS A 48 0.73 -8.16 1.52
CA CYS A 48 0.89 -8.95 0.30
C CYS A 48 1.16 -8.06 -0.91
N THR A 49 1.73 -8.65 -1.96
CA THR A 49 1.71 -8.07 -3.30
C THR A 49 1.27 -9.11 -4.32
N GLU A 50 0.40 -8.70 -5.22
CA GLU A 50 -0.15 -9.53 -6.30
C GLU A 50 -0.03 -8.79 -7.63
N LYS A 51 -0.09 -9.53 -8.74
CA LYS A 51 -0.10 -8.93 -10.08
C LYS A 51 -1.02 -9.66 -11.02
N ASP A 52 -1.62 -8.91 -11.94
CA ASP A 52 -2.30 -9.46 -13.10
C ASP A 52 -1.65 -8.93 -14.39
N LYS A 53 -2.33 -9.09 -15.54
CA LYS A 53 -1.81 -8.64 -16.84
C LYS A 53 -1.70 -7.12 -16.97
N GLN A 54 -2.46 -6.37 -16.17
CA GLN A 54 -2.65 -4.94 -16.30
C GLN A 54 -2.05 -4.16 -15.12
N PHE A 55 -1.96 -4.74 -13.93
CA PHE A 55 -1.60 -3.99 -12.73
C PHE A 55 -0.81 -4.81 -11.70
N HIS A 56 -0.12 -4.07 -10.83
CA HIS A 56 0.39 -4.57 -9.55
C HIS A 56 -0.50 -4.07 -8.42
N TYR A 57 -0.65 -4.88 -7.39
CA TYR A 57 -1.44 -4.59 -6.21
C TYR A 57 -0.56 -4.80 -4.99
N ILE A 58 -0.53 -3.81 -4.10
CA ILE A 58 0.13 -3.91 -2.79
C ILE A 58 -0.96 -3.75 -1.73
N ALA A 59 -1.14 -4.77 -0.90
CA ALA A 59 -2.04 -4.75 0.24
C ALA A 59 -1.28 -4.32 1.49
N ILE A 60 -1.73 -3.22 2.09
CA ILE A 60 -1.17 -2.63 3.30
C ILE A 60 -2.26 -2.34 4.33
N GLU A 61 -1.85 -1.95 5.53
CA GLU A 61 -2.74 -1.49 6.59
C GLU A 61 -3.74 -0.45 6.11
N LEU A 62 -5.02 -0.66 6.45
CA LEU A 62 -6.06 0.33 6.23
C LEU A 62 -6.06 1.34 7.38
N CYS A 63 -5.62 2.57 7.09
CA CYS A 63 -5.66 3.67 8.04
C CYS A 63 -7.01 4.40 8.03
N SER A 64 -7.30 5.13 9.11
CA SER A 64 -8.52 5.93 9.21
C SER A 64 -8.48 7.20 8.35
N ALA A 65 -7.33 7.86 8.29
CA ALA A 65 -7.11 9.10 7.55
C ALA A 65 -5.60 9.35 7.35
N THR A 66 -5.30 10.23 6.42
CA THR A 66 -3.98 10.85 6.25
C THR A 66 -3.81 12.04 7.20
N LEU A 67 -2.55 12.45 7.45
CA LEU A 67 -2.28 13.60 8.30
C LEU A 67 -2.91 14.90 7.77
N GLN A 68 -2.94 15.07 6.45
CA GLN A 68 -3.54 16.25 5.80
C GLN A 68 -5.05 16.34 6.04
N GLU A 69 -5.76 15.21 6.13
CA GLU A 69 -7.20 15.20 6.39
C GLU A 69 -7.54 15.56 7.84
N VAL A 70 -6.70 15.13 8.80
CA VAL A 70 -6.92 15.41 10.22
C VAL A 70 -6.36 16.76 10.68
N SER A 71 -5.33 17.25 10.00
CA SER A 71 -4.66 18.52 10.28
C SER A 71 -4.32 19.22 8.96
N PRO A 72 -5.33 19.72 8.22
CA PRO A 72 -5.09 20.44 6.98
C PRO A 72 -4.22 21.68 7.24
N PRO A 73 -3.37 22.06 6.28
CA PRO A 73 -2.60 23.30 6.39
C PRO A 73 -3.56 24.49 6.57
N PRO A 74 -3.15 25.52 7.35
CA PRO A 74 -3.97 26.70 7.62
C PRO A 74 -4.31 27.50 6.37
#